data_AF-W4IW47-F1
#
_entry.id   AF-W4IW47-F1
#
_cell.length_a   1.000
_cell.length_b   1.000
_cell.length_c   1.000
_cell.angle_alpha   90.00
_cell.angle_beta   90.00
_cell.angle_gamma   90.00
#
_symmetry.space_group_name_H-M   'P 1'
#
loop_
_entity.id
_entity.type
_entity.pdbx_description
1 polymer ?
#
loop_
_entity_poly.entity_id
_entity_poly.type
_entity_poly.pdbx_seq_one_letter_code
_entity_poly.pdbx_strand_id
1 'polypeptide(L)'
;MIGYSNDENIYDENSFPDPFTHPEECVLSLGISHTWLCDPSRFLSIEQQINIEAELLKIRDTNFHKCSNNSVYYYQVSVAIVPEIFVSKNETYENAAQQFSEKLLRKWGIGNSPCHDGILLVYIKNLGKFVIAKREGVEEKYINENEIKKHFMNIYFASGSISRALIESISFMNKKLPSKPTELTNTAKMFLILILFYIISIIILYVTTLMYSKSL
;
A
#
# COMPACT_ATOMS: atom_id res chain seq x y z
N MET A 1 18.71 5.20 43.92
CA MET A 1 17.62 5.55 42.99
C MET A 1 17.42 4.37 42.06
N ILE A 2 16.36 3.61 42.27
CA ILE A 2 16.02 2.46 41.43
C ILE A 2 15.27 3.05 40.23
N GLY A 3 15.89 2.99 39.06
CA GLY A 3 15.25 3.38 37.81
C GLY A 3 14.19 2.35 37.44
N TYR A 4 12.93 2.74 37.51
CA TYR A 4 11.84 2.02 36.87
C TYR A 4 11.97 2.22 35.35
N SER A 5 12.46 1.21 34.63
CA SER A 5 12.20 1.09 33.20
C SER A 5 10.74 0.69 33.04
N ASN A 6 9.91 1.56 32.46
CA ASN A 6 8.55 1.21 32.08
C ASN A 6 8.61 0.19 30.93
N ASP A 7 8.48 -1.10 31.24
CA ASP A 7 8.34 -2.24 30.31
C ASP A 7 7.06 -2.18 29.45
N GLU A 8 6.24 -1.13 29.55
CA GLU A 8 4.91 -1.04 28.91
C GLU A 8 4.93 -0.79 27.38
N ASN A 9 6.09 -0.68 26.73
CA ASN A 9 6.15 -0.32 25.29
C ASN A 9 7.08 -1.22 24.44
N ILE A 10 7.52 -2.36 24.97
CA ILE A 10 8.32 -3.33 24.23
C ILE A 10 7.40 -4.39 23.63
N TYR A 11 7.42 -4.53 22.31
CA TYR A 11 6.55 -5.46 21.60
C TYR A 11 7.30 -6.67 21.03
N ASP A 12 6.59 -7.79 20.95
CA ASP A 12 6.93 -8.93 20.11
C ASP A 12 5.81 -9.18 19.10
N GLU A 13 5.96 -10.20 18.24
CA GLU A 13 4.95 -10.49 17.23
C GLU A 13 3.57 -10.80 17.81
N ASN A 14 3.49 -11.28 19.05
CA ASN A 14 2.25 -11.71 19.69
C ASN A 14 1.56 -10.56 20.43
N SER A 15 2.34 -9.70 21.09
CA SER A 15 1.84 -8.57 21.86
C SER A 15 1.53 -7.34 21.01
N PHE A 16 2.13 -7.19 19.83
CA PHE A 16 1.78 -6.08 18.94
C PHE A 16 0.36 -6.27 18.37
N PRO A 17 -0.52 -5.25 18.46
CA PRO A 17 -1.92 -5.38 18.08
C PRO A 17 -2.07 -5.65 16.59
N ASP A 18 -3.18 -6.30 16.23
CA ASP A 18 -3.50 -6.65 14.84
C ASP A 18 -4.61 -5.72 14.32
N PRO A 19 -4.32 -4.91 13.29
CA PRO A 19 -5.25 -3.89 12.79
C PRO A 19 -6.50 -4.46 12.11
N PHE A 20 -6.51 -5.75 11.76
CA PHE A 20 -7.64 -6.42 11.12
C PHE A 20 -8.60 -7.07 12.12
N THR A 21 -8.13 -7.31 13.34
CA THR A 21 -8.93 -7.94 14.41
C THR A 21 -9.25 -6.98 15.56
N HIS A 22 -8.36 -6.04 15.85
CA HIS A 22 -8.49 -5.05 16.93
C HIS A 22 -8.10 -3.64 16.41
N PRO A 23 -8.81 -3.10 15.41
CA PRO A 23 -8.47 -1.81 14.78
C PRO A 23 -8.40 -0.64 15.78
N GLU A 24 -9.21 -0.68 16.85
CA GLU A 24 -9.26 0.33 17.91
C GLU A 24 -8.01 0.40 18.79
N GLU A 25 -7.22 -0.68 18.85
CA GLU A 25 -5.92 -0.69 19.54
C GLU A 25 -4.82 -0.07 18.67
N CYS A 26 -5.03 -0.06 17.36
CA CYS A 26 -4.05 0.37 16.35
C CYS A 26 -4.18 1.85 15.97
N VAL A 27 -5.39 2.39 15.87
CA VAL A 27 -5.63 3.77 15.42
C VAL A 27 -6.69 4.45 16.27
N LEU A 28 -6.76 5.78 16.19
CA LEU A 28 -7.82 6.54 16.87
C LEU A 28 -9.16 6.25 16.16
N SER A 29 -9.96 5.39 16.78
CA SER A 29 -11.21 4.90 16.20
C SER A 29 -12.24 6.04 16.01
N LEU A 30 -12.52 6.37 14.74
CA LEU A 30 -13.66 7.20 14.31
C LEU A 30 -14.83 6.32 13.84
N GLY A 31 -15.03 5.15 14.45
CA GLY A 31 -15.98 4.15 13.96
C GLY A 31 -15.45 3.34 12.77
N ILE A 32 -14.13 3.20 12.68
CA ILE A 32 -13.45 2.46 11.61
C ILE A 32 -13.56 0.96 11.91
N SER A 33 -14.10 0.19 10.97
CA SER A 33 -14.23 -1.28 11.11
C SER A 33 -12.99 -2.05 10.66
N HIS A 34 -12.07 -1.41 9.94
CA HIS A 34 -10.86 -2.02 9.42
C HIS A 34 -9.80 -0.94 9.12
N THR A 35 -8.54 -1.22 9.43
CA THR A 35 -7.39 -0.34 9.16
C THR A 35 -6.23 -1.19 8.63
N TRP A 36 -5.35 -0.60 7.81
CA TRP A 36 -4.11 -1.20 7.31
C TRP A 36 -2.87 -0.63 8.01
N LEU A 37 -3.06 0.39 8.83
CA LEU A 37 -2.10 1.06 9.68
C LEU A 37 -2.31 0.64 11.14
N CYS A 38 -1.22 0.35 11.82
CA CYS A 38 -1.18 0.17 13.26
C CYS A 38 -0.14 1.07 13.90
N ASP A 39 -0.59 1.99 14.76
CA ASP A 39 0.21 2.95 15.52
C ASP A 39 -0.35 3.06 16.97
N PRO A 40 -0.20 2.00 17.79
CA PRO A 40 -0.82 1.93 19.11
C PRO A 40 -0.34 3.02 20.07
N SER A 41 0.90 3.50 19.88
CA SER A 41 1.50 4.57 20.69
C SER A 41 1.23 5.97 20.15
N ARG A 42 0.42 6.09 19.09
CA ARG A 42 -0.09 7.37 18.56
C ARG A 42 1.04 8.34 18.20
N PHE A 43 2.08 7.83 17.54
CA PHE A 43 3.12 8.68 16.98
C PHE A 43 2.62 9.57 15.84
N LEU A 44 1.49 9.21 15.23
CA LEU A 44 0.81 9.95 14.19
C LEU A 44 -0.42 10.69 14.72
N SER A 45 -0.67 11.88 14.19
CA SER A 45 -1.96 12.55 14.34
C SER A 45 -3.06 11.85 13.53
N ILE A 46 -4.32 12.11 13.87
CA ILE A 46 -5.48 11.56 13.13
C ILE A 46 -5.39 11.88 11.63
N GLU A 47 -5.04 13.12 11.28
CA GLU A 47 -4.88 13.54 9.88
C GLU A 47 -3.79 12.72 9.17
N GLN A 48 -2.67 12.47 9.85
CA GLN A 48 -1.58 11.66 9.30
C GLN A 48 -1.99 10.20 9.13
N GLN A 49 -2.75 9.64 10.07
CA GLN A 49 -3.29 8.28 9.97
C GLN A 49 -4.22 8.16 8.75
N ILE A 50 -5.14 9.11 8.57
CA ILE A 50 -6.05 9.16 7.41
C ILE A 50 -5.30 9.26 6.08
N ASN A 51 -4.28 10.11 6.02
CA ASN A 51 -3.50 10.30 4.78
C ASN A 51 -2.68 9.06 4.40
N ILE A 52 -2.12 8.35 5.39
CA ILE A 52 -1.42 7.08 5.14
C ILE A 52 -2.40 6.03 4.67
N GLU A 53 -3.56 5.90 5.33
CA GLU A 53 -4.60 4.96 4.92
C GLU A 53 -5.08 5.20 3.49
N ALA A 54 -5.28 6.46 3.10
CA ALA A 54 -5.67 6.80 1.74
C ALA A 54 -4.68 6.27 0.68
N GLU A 55 -3.37 6.36 0.93
CA GLU A 55 -2.36 5.82 0.01
C GLU A 55 -2.28 4.28 0.06
N LEU A 56 -2.53 3.64 1.22
CA LEU A 56 -2.62 2.17 1.32
C LEU A 56 -3.82 1.64 0.53
N LEU A 57 -4.98 2.27 0.68
CA LEU A 57 -6.21 1.94 -0.05
C LEU A 57 -6.03 2.10 -1.56
N LYS A 58 -5.30 3.12 -2.00
CA LYS A 58 -5.00 3.33 -3.42
C LYS A 58 -4.22 2.18 -4.04
N ILE A 59 -3.25 1.58 -3.32
CA ILE A 59 -2.57 0.36 -3.80
C ILE A 59 -3.59 -0.76 -3.95
N ARG A 60 -4.43 -0.97 -2.93
CA ARG A 60 -5.46 -2.02 -2.92
C ARG A 60 -6.50 -1.86 -4.03
N ASP A 61 -6.77 -0.63 -4.47
CA ASP A 61 -7.79 -0.37 -5.50
C ASP A 61 -7.21 -0.35 -6.92
N THR A 62 -5.90 -0.13 -7.06
CA THR A 62 -5.27 0.11 -8.38
C THR A 62 -4.20 -0.90 -8.77
N ASN A 63 -3.50 -1.52 -7.82
CA ASN A 63 -2.42 -2.45 -8.09
C ASN A 63 -2.88 -3.91 -7.98
N PHE A 64 -2.69 -4.66 -9.06
CA PHE A 64 -3.20 -6.03 -9.17
C PHE A 64 -2.10 -7.05 -9.37
N HIS A 65 -2.35 -8.26 -8.91
CA HIS A 65 -1.53 -9.43 -9.11
C HIS A 65 -2.37 -10.49 -9.83
N LYS A 66 -1.88 -10.93 -11.01
CA LYS A 66 -2.44 -12.08 -11.71
C LYS A 66 -1.77 -13.35 -11.21
N CYS A 67 -2.53 -14.16 -10.48
CA CYS A 67 -1.98 -15.31 -9.76
C CYS A 67 -2.10 -16.60 -10.58
N SER A 68 -1.47 -17.68 -10.10
CA SER A 68 -1.37 -18.96 -10.83
C SER A 68 -2.73 -19.57 -11.21
N ASN A 69 -3.78 -19.25 -10.47
CA ASN A 69 -5.17 -19.63 -10.74
C ASN A 69 -5.87 -18.77 -11.81
N ASN A 70 -5.12 -17.94 -12.56
CA ASN A 70 -5.61 -16.97 -13.54
C ASN A 70 -6.57 -15.90 -13.00
N SER A 71 -6.81 -15.86 -11.69
CA SER A 71 -7.64 -14.85 -11.06
C SER A 71 -6.80 -13.61 -10.75
N VAL A 72 -7.48 -12.47 -10.72
CA VAL A 72 -6.87 -11.17 -10.42
C VAL A 72 -7.19 -10.81 -8.98
N TYR A 73 -6.14 -10.59 -8.21
CA TYR A 73 -6.22 -10.06 -6.85
C TYR A 73 -5.52 -8.71 -6.78
N TYR A 74 -5.73 -7.98 -5.70
CA TYR A 74 -5.09 -6.69 -5.47
C TYR A 74 -4.04 -6.81 -4.38
N TYR A 75 -2.87 -6.18 -4.59
CA TYR A 75 -1.80 -6.19 -3.60
C TYR A 75 -2.30 -5.63 -2.26
N GLN A 76 -1.80 -6.22 -1.18
CA GLN A 76 -2.13 -5.80 0.17
C GLN A 76 -0.88 -5.24 0.84
N VAL A 77 -0.96 -3.99 1.27
CA VAL A 77 0.14 -3.28 1.93
C VAL A 77 -0.37 -2.75 3.27
N SER A 78 0.42 -2.96 4.32
CA SER A 78 0.12 -2.45 5.67
C SER A 78 1.32 -1.70 6.25
N VAL A 79 1.06 -0.95 7.33
CA VAL A 79 2.08 -0.21 8.08
C VAL A 79 1.98 -0.55 9.56
N ALA A 80 3.11 -0.82 10.19
CA ALA A 80 3.26 -0.91 11.65
C ALA A 80 4.23 0.17 12.13
N ILE A 81 3.81 0.99 13.09
CA ILE A 81 4.68 1.94 13.80
C ILE A 81 4.84 1.44 15.22
N VAL A 82 6.05 0.95 15.50
CA VAL A 82 6.37 0.21 16.71
C VAL A 82 7.27 1.08 17.58
N PRO A 83 6.96 1.31 18.86
CA PRO A 83 7.85 2.05 19.75
C PRO A 83 9.20 1.37 19.90
N GLU A 84 9.17 0.11 20.30
CA GLU A 84 10.31 -0.71 20.63
C GLU A 84 9.97 -2.18 20.46
N ILE A 85 10.98 -2.99 20.15
CA ILE A 85 10.85 -4.44 20.04
C ILE A 85 11.82 -5.12 21.00
N PHE A 86 11.49 -6.34 21.41
CA PHE A 86 12.43 -7.16 22.15
C PHE A 86 13.63 -7.55 21.27
N VAL A 87 14.84 -7.37 21.78
CA VAL A 87 16.08 -7.72 21.09
C VAL A 87 16.93 -8.58 22.03
N SER A 88 17.20 -9.81 21.62
CA SER A 88 18.02 -10.72 22.41
C SER A 88 19.48 -10.26 22.46
N LYS A 89 20.19 -10.55 23.56
CA LYS A 89 21.60 -10.14 23.76
C LYS A 89 22.55 -10.64 22.67
N ASN A 90 22.23 -11.75 22.01
CA ASN A 90 23.06 -12.36 20.96
C ASN A 90 22.61 -11.99 19.54
N GLU A 91 21.67 -11.05 19.42
CA GLU A 91 21.05 -10.68 18.15
C GLU A 91 21.35 -9.23 17.78
N THR A 92 21.48 -8.97 16.48
CA THR A 92 21.63 -7.60 15.99
C THR A 92 20.27 -6.93 15.85
N TYR A 93 20.21 -5.61 16.06
CA TYR A 93 18.99 -4.82 15.86
C TYR A 93 18.36 -5.02 14.47
N GLU A 94 19.18 -5.19 13.43
CA GLU A 94 18.70 -5.40 12.07
C GLU A 94 18.00 -6.76 11.93
N ASN A 95 18.60 -7.82 12.47
CA ASN A 95 18.03 -9.16 12.40
C ASN A 95 16.74 -9.26 13.23
N ALA A 96 16.73 -8.69 14.45
CA ALA A 96 15.54 -8.67 15.30
C ALA A 96 14.38 -7.94 14.63
N ALA A 97 14.66 -6.78 14.02
CA ALA A 97 13.66 -6.00 13.29
C ALA A 97 13.11 -6.74 12.06
N GLN A 98 13.97 -7.42 11.31
CA GLN A 98 13.57 -8.24 10.17
C GLN A 98 12.68 -9.40 10.61
N GLN A 99 13.11 -10.17 11.61
CA GLN A 99 12.36 -11.32 12.13
C GLN A 99 11.00 -10.91 12.71
N PHE A 100 10.97 -9.83 13.50
CA PHE A 100 9.73 -9.26 14.01
C PHE A 100 8.77 -8.91 12.85
N SER A 101 9.27 -8.20 11.84
CA SER A 101 8.46 -7.74 10.70
C SER A 101 7.91 -8.90 9.86
N GLU A 102 8.73 -9.92 9.61
CA GLU A 102 8.31 -11.12 8.88
C GLU A 102 7.25 -11.90 9.65
N LYS A 103 7.46 -12.14 10.95
CA LYS A 103 6.47 -12.84 11.78
C LYS A 103 5.17 -12.06 11.89
N LEU A 104 5.24 -10.73 12.02
CA LEU A 104 4.07 -9.87 12.07
C LEU A 104 3.28 -9.91 10.76
N LEU A 105 3.96 -9.82 9.62
CA LEU A 105 3.37 -10.03 8.29
C LEU A 105 2.66 -11.38 8.18
N ARG A 106 3.25 -12.44 8.78
CA ARG A 106 2.65 -13.78 8.81
C ARG A 106 1.39 -13.84 9.67
N LYS A 107 1.48 -13.32 10.91
CA LYS A 107 0.40 -13.30 11.91
C LYS A 107 -0.82 -12.55 11.41
N TRP A 108 -0.63 -11.33 10.90
CA TRP A 108 -1.71 -10.50 10.38
C TRP A 108 -2.33 -11.04 9.09
N GLY A 109 -1.73 -12.07 8.48
CA GLY A 109 -2.28 -12.69 7.28
C GLY A 109 -2.28 -11.77 6.05
N ILE A 110 -1.39 -10.77 6.00
CA ILE A 110 -1.34 -9.83 4.87
C ILE A 110 -0.95 -10.58 3.59
N GLY A 111 -1.71 -10.33 2.54
CA GLY A 111 -1.58 -10.92 1.22
C GLY A 111 -2.73 -11.87 0.90
N ASN A 112 -3.01 -12.01 -0.40
CA ASN A 112 -4.00 -12.95 -0.89
C ASN A 112 -3.42 -14.37 -0.83
N SER A 113 -4.16 -15.31 -0.25
CA SER A 113 -3.72 -16.71 -0.13
C SER A 113 -3.25 -17.35 -1.45
N PRO A 114 -3.85 -17.07 -2.63
CA PRO A 114 -3.38 -17.64 -3.90
C PRO A 114 -2.10 -17.00 -4.45
N CYS A 115 -1.75 -15.81 -3.97
CA CYS A 115 -0.74 -14.95 -4.57
C CYS A 115 0.47 -14.75 -3.67
N HIS A 116 0.29 -14.86 -2.36
CA HIS A 116 1.29 -14.51 -1.35
C HIS A 116 1.92 -13.14 -1.66
N ASP A 117 1.08 -12.11 -1.77
CA ASP A 117 1.44 -10.78 -2.30
C ASP A 117 1.30 -9.66 -1.26
N GLY A 118 1.46 -10.03 0.01
CA GLY A 118 1.42 -9.11 1.13
C GLY A 118 2.74 -8.40 1.37
N ILE A 119 2.66 -7.12 1.72
CA ILE A 119 3.81 -6.27 2.08
C ILE A 119 3.48 -5.57 3.40
N LEU A 120 4.43 -5.57 4.32
CA LEU A 120 4.35 -4.85 5.59
C LEU A 120 5.53 -3.88 5.70
N LEU A 121 5.21 -2.60 5.87
CA LEU A 121 6.19 -1.57 6.22
C LEU A 121 6.24 -1.43 7.74
N VAL A 122 7.42 -1.58 8.34
CA VAL A 122 7.60 -1.46 9.79
C VAL A 122 8.57 -0.34 10.10
N TYR A 123 8.15 0.61 10.93
CA TYR A 123 9.04 1.63 11.49
C TYR A 123 9.16 1.42 13.00
N ILE A 124 10.38 1.13 13.47
CA ILE A 124 10.69 0.96 14.89
C ILE A 124 11.31 2.25 15.40
N LYS A 125 10.57 2.98 16.24
CA LYS A 125 10.88 4.34 16.67
C LYS A 125 12.20 4.43 17.44
N ASN A 126 12.38 3.62 18.47
CA ASN A 126 13.57 3.67 19.33
C ASN A 126 14.85 3.24 18.60
N LEU A 127 14.74 2.37 17.59
CA LEU A 127 15.87 1.96 16.76
C LEU A 127 16.11 2.91 15.56
N GLY A 128 15.14 3.77 15.24
CA GLY A 128 15.15 4.58 14.01
C GLY A 128 15.22 3.72 12.75
N LYS A 129 14.66 2.51 12.80
CA LYS A 129 14.77 1.50 11.73
C LYS A 129 13.49 1.42 10.93
N PHE A 130 13.65 1.42 9.61
CA PHE A 130 12.59 1.12 8.66
C PHE A 130 12.89 -0.19 7.95
N VAL A 131 11.93 -1.11 8.00
CA VAL A 131 12.02 -2.47 7.48
C VAL A 131 10.83 -2.71 6.56
N ILE A 132 11.06 -3.47 5.50
CA ILE A 132 10.01 -3.93 4.60
C ILE A 132 10.01 -5.45 4.69
N ALA A 133 8.91 -6.04 5.12
CA ALA A 133 8.69 -7.48 5.04
C ALA A 133 7.73 -7.76 3.88
N LYS A 134 8.04 -8.74 3.05
CA LYS A 134 7.20 -9.14 1.93
C LYS A 134 7.01 -10.65 1.84
N ARG A 135 5.85 -11.04 1.33
CA ARG A 135 5.54 -12.43 1.02
C ARG A 135 6.23 -12.87 -0.28
N GLU A 136 6.29 -14.17 -0.50
CA GLU A 136 7.08 -14.82 -1.54
C GLU A 136 6.62 -14.47 -2.97
N GLY A 137 5.36 -14.08 -3.15
CA GLY A 137 4.80 -13.66 -4.44
C GLY A 137 5.02 -12.18 -4.78
N VAL A 138 5.67 -11.41 -3.92
CA VAL A 138 6.06 -10.03 -4.23
C VAL A 138 7.40 -10.02 -4.98
N GLU A 139 7.34 -9.83 -6.29
CA GLU A 139 8.52 -9.88 -7.17
C GLU A 139 9.49 -8.71 -6.94
N GLU A 140 10.80 -9.03 -6.84
CA GLU A 140 11.90 -8.05 -6.66
C GLU A 140 11.95 -6.96 -7.73
N LYS A 141 11.53 -7.28 -8.95
CA LYS A 141 11.52 -6.31 -10.07
C LYS A 141 10.55 -5.16 -9.82
N TYR A 142 9.52 -5.38 -8.99
CA TYR A 142 8.55 -4.35 -8.62
C TYR A 142 8.91 -3.71 -7.28
N ILE A 143 9.22 -4.53 -6.27
CA ILE A 143 9.47 -4.09 -4.90
C ILE A 143 10.88 -4.53 -4.49
N ASN A 144 11.83 -3.60 -4.56
CA ASN A 144 13.18 -3.76 -4.03
C ASN A 144 13.28 -3.09 -2.66
N GLU A 145 13.49 -3.87 -1.62
CA GLU A 145 13.47 -3.41 -0.22
C GLU A 145 14.55 -2.34 0.06
N ASN A 146 15.76 -2.53 -0.46
CA ASN A 146 16.87 -1.59 -0.26
C ASN A 146 16.57 -0.23 -0.90
N GLU A 147 15.95 -0.23 -2.07
CA GLU A 147 15.59 1.00 -2.77
C GLU A 147 14.48 1.75 -2.03
N ILE A 148 13.44 1.05 -1.57
CA ILE A 148 12.33 1.64 -0.80
C ILE A 148 12.84 2.15 0.54
N LYS A 149 13.69 1.38 1.23
CA LYS A 149 14.32 1.80 2.49
C LYS A 149 15.17 3.05 2.30
N LYS A 150 15.99 3.11 1.25
CA LYS A 150 16.77 4.30 0.92
C LYS A 150 15.87 5.50 0.63
N HIS A 151 14.79 5.29 -0.14
CA HIS A 151 13.81 6.33 -0.44
C HIS A 151 13.17 6.88 0.84
N PHE A 152 12.68 5.99 1.71
CA PHE A 152 12.12 6.34 3.02
C PHE A 152 13.11 7.16 3.84
N MET A 153 14.34 6.66 4.04
CA MET A 153 15.33 7.31 4.90
C MET A 153 15.72 8.70 4.37
N ASN A 154 15.85 8.87 3.05
CA ASN A 154 16.13 10.17 2.45
C ASN A 154 15.04 11.20 2.79
N ILE A 155 13.77 10.81 2.68
CA ILE A 155 12.63 11.70 2.97
C ILE A 155 12.50 11.95 4.46
N TYR A 156 12.70 10.92 5.28
CA TYR A 156 12.69 11.04 6.74
C TYR A 156 13.77 12.00 7.23
N PHE A 157 15.01 11.88 6.74
CA PHE A 157 16.10 12.78 7.12
C PHE A 157 15.89 14.21 6.60
N ALA A 158 15.31 14.38 5.41
CA ALA A 158 15.05 15.70 4.85
C ALA A 158 13.90 16.44 5.54
N SER A 159 12.87 15.72 6.00
CA SER A 159 11.64 16.31 6.53
C SER A 159 11.47 16.20 8.05
N GLY A 160 12.18 15.28 8.70
CA GLY A 160 11.96 14.89 10.09
C GLY A 160 10.62 14.18 10.35
N SER A 161 9.83 13.88 9.31
CA SER A 161 8.45 13.37 9.43
C SER A 161 8.33 11.92 8.98
N ILE A 162 7.94 11.05 9.91
CA ILE A 162 7.64 9.62 9.63
C ILE A 162 6.46 9.53 8.67
N SER A 163 5.39 10.31 8.94
CA SER A 163 4.19 10.32 8.10
C SER A 163 4.51 10.64 6.65
N ARG A 164 5.29 11.71 6.41
CA ARG A 164 5.69 12.09 5.04
C ARG A 164 6.54 11.01 4.38
N ALA A 165 7.50 10.42 5.11
CA ALA A 165 8.35 9.36 4.59
C ALA A 165 7.57 8.08 4.25
N LEU A 166 6.55 7.73 5.04
CA LEU A 166 5.63 6.62 4.76
C LEU A 166 4.79 6.90 3.52
N ILE A 167 4.09 8.04 3.47
CA ILE A 167 3.22 8.44 2.34
C ILE A 167 3.99 8.38 1.02
N GLU A 168 5.18 8.97 0.97
CA GLU A 168 6.00 9.00 -0.25
C GLU A 168 6.53 7.61 -0.61
N SER A 169 6.92 6.79 0.38
CA SER A 169 7.32 5.40 0.15
C SER A 169 6.18 4.54 -0.38
N ILE A 170 4.97 4.69 0.17
CA ILE A 170 3.76 3.98 -0.29
C ILE A 170 3.42 4.43 -1.72
N SER A 171 3.43 5.74 -1.99
CA SER A 171 3.22 6.29 -3.33
C SER A 171 4.27 5.81 -4.35
N PHE A 172 5.53 5.68 -3.91
CA PHE A 172 6.61 5.12 -4.72
C PHE A 172 6.35 3.64 -5.06
N MET A 173 5.92 2.83 -4.09
CA MET A 173 5.52 1.43 -4.34
C MET A 173 4.31 1.34 -5.28
N ASN A 174 3.29 2.16 -5.08
CA ASN A 174 2.08 2.21 -5.92
C ASN A 174 2.42 2.41 -7.41
N LYS A 175 3.44 3.23 -7.70
CA LYS A 175 3.91 3.48 -9.07
C LYS A 175 4.69 2.31 -9.68
N LYS A 176 5.31 1.48 -8.84
CA LYS A 176 6.14 0.34 -9.29
C LYS A 176 5.36 -0.96 -9.43
N LEU A 177 4.37 -1.17 -8.56
CA LEU A 177 3.52 -2.34 -8.62
C LEU A 177 2.72 -2.34 -9.93
N PRO A 178 2.41 -3.52 -10.50
CA PRO A 178 1.54 -3.61 -11.67
C PRO A 178 0.20 -2.93 -11.38
N SER A 179 -0.15 -1.93 -12.18
CA SER A 179 -1.46 -1.27 -12.10
C SER A 179 -2.40 -1.89 -13.10
N LYS A 180 -3.67 -2.08 -12.71
CA LYS A 180 -4.66 -2.66 -13.62
C LYS A 180 -4.76 -1.73 -14.82
N PRO A 181 -4.53 -2.21 -16.06
CA PRO A 181 -4.73 -1.37 -17.22
C PRO A 181 -6.15 -0.84 -17.16
N THR A 182 -6.31 0.46 -17.34
CA THR A 182 -7.62 1.11 -17.42
C THR A 182 -8.33 0.57 -18.65
N GLU A 183 -9.04 -0.55 -18.48
CA GLU A 183 -9.98 -0.98 -19.50
C GLU A 183 -11.03 0.13 -19.63
N LEU A 184 -11.24 0.62 -20.86
CA LEU A 184 -12.33 1.55 -21.10
C LEU A 184 -13.61 0.93 -20.55
N THR A 185 -14.28 1.68 -19.68
CA THR A 185 -15.58 1.27 -19.16
C THR A 185 -16.51 0.98 -20.34
N ASN A 186 -17.46 0.06 -20.17
CA ASN A 186 -18.45 -0.21 -21.22
C ASN A 186 -19.15 1.08 -21.65
N THR A 187 -19.36 2.02 -20.73
CA THR A 187 -19.88 3.36 -21.03
C THR A 187 -18.95 4.17 -21.93
N ALA A 188 -17.64 4.21 -21.66
CA ALA A 188 -16.67 4.90 -22.51
C ALA A 188 -16.55 4.24 -23.89
N LYS A 189 -16.59 2.90 -23.96
CA LYS A 189 -16.63 2.14 -25.22
C LYS A 189 -17.88 2.50 -26.03
N MET A 190 -19.05 2.57 -25.38
CA MET A 190 -20.31 2.96 -26.02
C MET A 190 -20.27 4.40 -26.54
N PHE A 191 -19.71 5.35 -25.78
CA PHE A 191 -19.54 6.72 -26.26
C PHE A 191 -18.63 6.80 -27.49
N LEU A 192 -17.52 6.06 -27.52
CA LEU A 192 -16.65 6.00 -28.70
C LEU A 192 -17.37 5.42 -29.93
N ILE A 193 -18.17 4.38 -29.75
CA ILE A 193 -18.98 3.79 -30.83
C ILE A 193 -20.00 4.81 -31.37
N LEU A 194 -20.66 5.57 -30.49
CA LEU A 194 -21.62 6.59 -30.89
C LEU A 194 -20.95 7.75 -31.65
N ILE A 195 -19.77 8.19 -31.21
CA ILE A 195 -18.97 9.20 -31.92
C ILE A 195 -18.59 8.69 -33.32
N LEU A 196 -18.18 7.43 -33.44
CA LEU A 196 -17.87 6.81 -34.72
C LEU A 196 -19.08 6.81 -35.66
N PHE A 197 -20.26 6.40 -35.19
CA PHE A 197 -21.48 6.42 -35.99
C PHE A 197 -21.89 7.83 -36.42
N TYR A 198 -21.73 8.82 -35.54
CA TYR A 198 -22.00 10.22 -35.89
C TYR A 198 -21.09 10.71 -37.02
N ILE A 199 -19.79 10.45 -36.94
CA ILE A 199 -18.82 10.82 -37.99
C ILE A 199 -19.18 10.14 -39.32
N ILE A 200 -19.50 8.84 -39.29
CA ILE A 200 -19.91 8.09 -40.50
C ILE A 200 -21.19 8.69 -41.09
N SER A 201 -22.16 9.07 -40.27
CA SER A 201 -23.41 9.68 -40.73
C SER A 201 -23.18 11.01 -41.47
N ILE A 202 -22.28 11.85 -40.95
CA ILE A 202 -21.89 13.11 -41.60
C ILE A 202 -21.23 12.84 -42.94
N ILE A 203 -20.31 11.87 -43.01
CA ILE A 203 -19.63 11.51 -44.26
C ILE A 203 -20.64 11.03 -45.32
N ILE A 204 -21.60 10.18 -44.93
CA ILE A 204 -22.65 9.70 -45.84
C ILE A 204 -23.52 10.87 -46.33
N LEU A 205 -23.95 11.76 -45.44
CA LEU A 205 -24.72 12.96 -45.82
C LEU A 205 -23.92 13.86 -46.77
N TYR A 206 -22.64 14.08 -46.51
CA TYR A 206 -21.78 14.90 -47.36
C TYR A 206 -21.61 14.30 -48.76
N VAL A 207 -21.32 13.00 -48.85
CA VAL A 207 -21.16 12.30 -50.14
C VAL A 207 -22.46 12.28 -50.94
N THR A 208 -23.60 11.98 -50.30
CA THR A 208 -24.90 11.97 -50.97
C THR A 208 -25.28 13.36 -51.49
N THR A 209 -25.04 14.42 -50.72
CA THR A 209 -25.29 15.80 -51.15
C THR A 209 -24.42 16.20 -52.35
N LEU A 210 -23.13 15.84 -52.34
CA LEU A 210 -22.20 16.07 -53.45
C LEU A 210 -22.58 15.30 -54.72
N MET A 211 -23.06 14.06 -54.59
CA MET A 211 -23.52 13.28 -55.72
C MET A 211 -24.78 13.88 -56.35
N TYR A 212 -25.74 14.31 -55.52
CA TYR A 212 -26.95 14.99 -55.98
C TYR A 212 -26.65 16.32 -56.66
N SER A 213 -25.69 17.10 -56.15
CA SER A 213 -25.33 18.39 -56.77
C SER A 213 -24.60 18.25 -58.10
N LYS A 214 -24.05 17.07 -58.42
CA LYS A 214 -23.41 16.77 -59.71
C LYS A 214 -24.38 16.20 -60.75
N SER A 215 -25.57 15.78 -60.34
CA SER A 215 -26.59 15.22 -61.26
C SER A 215 -27.68 16.22 -61.66
N LEU A 216 -27.60 17.47 -61.18
CA LEU A 216 -28.31 18.63 -61.74
C LEU A 216 -27.38 19.37 -62.72
#